data_AF-A0A955VTH0-F1
#
_entry.id   AF-A0A955VTH0-F1
#
_cell.length_a   1.000
_cell.length_b   1.000
_cell.length_c   1.000
_cell.angle_alpha   90.00
_cell.angle_beta   90.00
_cell.angle_gamma   90.00
#
_symmetry.space_group_name_H-M   'P 1'
#
loop_
_entity.id
_entity.type
_entity.pdbx_description
1 polymer ?
#
loop_
_entity_poly.entity_id
_entity_poly.type
_entity_poly.pdbx_seq_one_letter_code
_entity_poly.pdbx_strand_id
1 'polypeptide(L)'
;FFDYNRYEEARRYLGEVKEGADDYADAQYLLGLASVLEAGDTPSEGEDGADWARGLIGATQNFQTAVTAAGREGNARIQHLSYLALARIAYSLGSFDAAIFYYRKVPSDSTNYVNALLESGWSYFLKGDVSRGMGIFHTLDGPDWRKHYIPDTYLLEATVFMNRCHFDWARDAIERLRSRYLVLKQPLNQFMTEYASPEALYKAFVLNQTRKNIVLPELIRVALISNGEFYDLYTTVTKYRREVARIKRDRERLGADLAGRLLDTVESRQKEGSIALGIKLNQLMQELDEGLTELEVQMTEIRIEIDEAAAEEIEKSIAKDLRGDEANASVDEAAAQEAASVLVGDKYVTWPFEGEYWADEINSYRSDLQEVCKR
;
A
#
# COMPACT_ATOMS: atom_id res chain seq x y z
N PHE A 1 21.00 -1.73 13.32
CA PHE A 1 21.83 -1.32 12.17
C PHE A 1 21.07 -0.39 11.25
N PHE A 2 19.87 -0.79 10.81
CA PHE A 2 19.00 -0.01 9.93
C PHE A 2 18.56 1.33 10.52
N ASP A 3 18.14 1.38 11.79
CA ASP A 3 17.75 2.63 12.48
C ASP A 3 18.87 3.69 12.58
N TYR A 4 20.11 3.31 12.31
CA TYR A 4 21.29 4.18 12.39
C TYR A 4 22.05 4.26 11.05
N ASN A 5 21.46 3.79 9.95
CA ASN A 5 22.09 3.75 8.62
C ASN A 5 23.47 3.05 8.59
N ARG A 6 23.68 2.04 9.43
CA ARG A 6 24.94 1.26 9.52
C ARG A 6 24.88 0.00 8.65
N TYR A 7 24.68 0.19 7.35
CA TYR A 7 24.41 -0.89 6.39
C TYR A 7 25.63 -1.79 6.13
N GLU A 8 26.83 -1.22 6.02
CA GLU A 8 28.08 -1.99 5.88
C GLU A 8 28.30 -2.97 7.04
N GLU A 9 28.00 -2.54 8.27
CA GLU A 9 28.10 -3.43 9.43
C GLU A 9 27.01 -4.49 9.42
N ALA A 10 25.78 -4.13 9.04
CA ALA A 10 24.70 -5.12 8.86
C ALA A 10 25.14 -6.19 7.88
N ARG A 11 25.70 -5.81 6.73
CA ARG A 11 26.18 -6.76 5.70
C ARG A 11 27.27 -7.68 6.22
N ARG A 12 28.21 -7.15 7.00
CA ARG A 12 29.26 -7.96 7.63
C ARG A 12 28.66 -9.03 8.54
N TYR A 13 27.80 -8.66 9.48
CA TYR A 13 27.26 -9.63 10.45
C TYR A 13 26.23 -10.58 9.83
N LEU A 14 25.35 -10.08 8.95
CA LEU A 14 24.34 -10.89 8.27
C LEU A 14 24.97 -11.85 7.25
N GLY A 15 26.06 -11.44 6.59
CA GLY A 15 26.81 -12.28 5.66
C GLY A 15 27.54 -13.45 6.31
N GLU A 16 27.76 -13.42 7.64
CA GLU A 16 28.33 -14.53 8.40
C GLU A 16 27.29 -15.63 8.71
N VAL A 17 26.00 -15.37 8.52
CA VAL A 17 24.93 -16.36 8.72
C VAL A 17 25.00 -17.40 7.61
N LYS A 18 25.24 -18.66 7.98
CA LYS A 18 25.44 -19.76 7.05
C LYS A 18 24.11 -20.33 6.54
N GLU A 19 24.13 -20.87 5.33
CA GLU A 19 23.00 -21.63 4.79
C GLU A 19 22.63 -22.78 5.74
N GLY A 20 21.33 -22.90 6.04
CA GLY A 20 20.79 -23.90 6.96
C GLY A 20 20.70 -23.46 8.42
N ALA A 21 21.15 -22.25 8.79
CA ALA A 21 20.81 -21.66 10.08
C ALA A 21 19.35 -21.17 10.09
N ASP A 22 18.71 -21.19 11.26
CA ASP A 22 17.30 -20.78 11.41
C ASP A 22 17.03 -19.34 10.96
N ASP A 23 18.00 -18.45 11.11
CA ASP A 23 17.89 -17.03 10.72
C ASP A 23 18.40 -16.74 9.30
N TYR A 24 18.71 -17.77 8.50
CA TYR A 24 19.35 -17.59 7.20
C TYR A 24 18.44 -16.83 6.21
N ALA A 25 17.17 -17.19 6.12
CA ALA A 25 16.23 -16.49 5.24
C ALA A 25 16.06 -15.01 5.62
N ASP A 26 15.91 -14.72 6.92
CA ASP A 26 15.84 -13.36 7.45
C ASP A 26 17.11 -12.56 7.15
N ALA A 27 18.29 -13.19 7.32
CA ALA A 27 19.56 -12.56 7.01
C ALA A 27 19.69 -12.19 5.53
N GLN A 28 19.30 -13.09 4.61
CA GLN A 28 19.29 -12.83 3.17
C GLN A 28 18.32 -11.70 2.80
N TYR A 29 17.11 -11.69 3.39
CA TYR A 29 16.17 -10.60 3.18
C TYR A 29 16.73 -9.24 3.63
N LEU A 30 17.33 -9.18 4.82
CA LEU A 30 17.91 -7.96 5.36
C LEU A 30 19.15 -7.50 4.58
N LEU A 31 19.95 -8.43 4.04
CA LEU A 31 21.05 -8.12 3.11
C LEU A 31 20.52 -7.47 1.83
N GLY A 32 19.45 -8.01 1.25
CA GLY A 32 18.78 -7.42 0.10
C GLY A 32 18.27 -6.01 0.41
N LEU A 33 17.62 -5.83 1.55
CA LEU A 33 17.12 -4.52 1.99
C LEU A 33 18.24 -3.50 2.18
N ALA A 34 19.35 -3.90 2.81
CA ALA A 34 20.51 -3.02 2.98
C ALA A 34 21.06 -2.56 1.62
N SER A 35 21.16 -3.46 0.63
CA SER A 35 21.61 -3.11 -0.72
C SER A 35 20.67 -2.13 -1.44
N VAL A 36 19.35 -2.26 -1.26
CA VAL A 36 18.38 -1.29 -1.81
C VAL A 36 18.55 0.08 -1.16
N LEU A 37 18.67 0.12 0.17
CA LEU A 37 18.84 1.38 0.91
C LEU A 37 20.17 2.07 0.59
N GLU A 38 21.24 1.30 0.35
CA GLU A 38 22.54 1.83 -0.11
C GLU A 38 22.48 2.35 -1.55
N ALA A 39 21.69 1.74 -2.42
CA ALA A 39 21.51 2.20 -3.81
C ALA A 39 20.81 3.58 -3.88
N GLY A 40 20.00 3.91 -2.87
CA GLY A 40 19.29 5.18 -2.77
C GLY A 40 18.08 5.27 -3.70
N ASP A 41 17.64 6.51 -3.93
CA ASP A 41 16.44 6.78 -4.72
C ASP A 41 16.64 6.51 -6.21
N THR A 42 15.53 6.36 -6.93
CA THR A 42 15.56 6.19 -8.38
C THR A 42 16.19 7.44 -9.01
N PRO A 43 17.20 7.29 -9.89
CA PRO A 43 17.85 8.42 -10.54
C PRO A 43 16.85 9.31 -11.29
N SER A 44 17.09 10.61 -11.30
CA SER A 44 16.26 11.55 -12.05
C SER A 44 16.44 11.35 -13.56
N GLU A 45 15.48 11.81 -14.35
CA GLU A 45 15.59 11.74 -15.81
C GLU A 45 16.87 12.46 -16.30
N GLY A 46 17.72 11.72 -17.03
CA GLY A 46 19.00 12.23 -17.54
C GLY A 46 20.23 11.96 -16.66
N GLU A 47 20.07 11.37 -15.47
CA GLU A 47 21.19 10.92 -14.63
C GLU A 47 21.68 9.51 -14.99
N ASP A 48 22.97 9.24 -14.78
CA ASP A 48 23.53 7.89 -14.98
C ASP A 48 23.09 6.95 -13.84
N GLY A 49 22.11 6.10 -14.13
CA GLY A 49 21.57 5.12 -13.18
C GLY A 49 22.33 3.80 -13.11
N ALA A 50 23.52 3.66 -13.73
CA ALA A 50 24.20 2.37 -13.81
C ALA A 50 24.66 1.83 -12.44
N ASP A 51 25.09 2.69 -11.50
CA ASP A 51 25.46 2.27 -10.15
C ASP A 51 24.23 1.85 -9.32
N TRP A 52 23.17 2.64 -9.39
CA TRP A 52 21.88 2.34 -8.77
C TRP A 52 21.33 0.99 -9.25
N ALA A 53 21.26 0.78 -10.57
CA ALA A 53 20.77 -0.46 -11.15
C ALA A 53 21.63 -1.67 -10.73
N ARG A 54 22.97 -1.52 -10.67
CA ARG A 54 23.87 -2.56 -10.17
C ARG A 54 23.61 -2.91 -8.70
N GLY A 55 23.36 -1.90 -7.85
CA GLY A 55 22.96 -2.10 -6.46
C GLY A 55 21.70 -2.95 -6.33
N LEU A 56 20.68 -2.66 -7.16
CA LEU A 56 19.42 -3.41 -7.18
C LEU A 56 19.57 -4.85 -7.71
N ILE A 57 20.49 -5.10 -8.65
CA ILE A 57 20.80 -6.45 -9.12
C ILE A 57 21.39 -7.29 -7.98
N GLY A 58 22.31 -6.71 -7.18
CA GLY A 58 22.85 -7.38 -5.99
C GLY A 58 21.75 -7.69 -4.96
N ALA A 59 20.84 -6.74 -4.73
CA ALA A 59 19.68 -6.94 -3.86
C ALA A 59 18.77 -8.08 -4.35
N THR A 60 18.56 -8.18 -5.66
CA THR A 60 17.73 -9.22 -6.29
C THR A 60 18.23 -10.63 -5.98
N GLN A 61 19.55 -10.85 -5.98
CA GLN A 61 20.13 -12.16 -5.65
C GLN A 61 19.86 -12.55 -4.20
N ASN A 62 20.02 -11.60 -3.27
CA ASN A 62 19.73 -11.80 -1.85
C ASN A 62 18.24 -12.13 -1.64
N PHE A 63 17.33 -11.40 -2.29
CA PHE A 63 15.89 -11.67 -2.17
C PHE A 63 15.48 -13.01 -2.81
N GLN A 64 16.05 -13.39 -3.96
CA GLN A 64 15.81 -14.72 -4.55
C GLN A 64 16.28 -15.85 -3.63
N THR A 65 17.42 -15.65 -2.97
CA THR A 65 17.94 -16.59 -1.97
C THR A 65 17.00 -16.65 -0.75
N ALA A 66 16.54 -15.51 -0.26
CA ALA A 66 15.58 -15.42 0.84
C ALA A 66 14.26 -16.12 0.51
N VAL A 67 13.70 -15.95 -0.70
CA VAL A 67 12.49 -16.67 -1.16
C VAL A 67 12.67 -18.18 -1.07
N THR A 68 13.83 -18.67 -1.53
CA THR A 68 14.11 -20.10 -1.60
C THR A 68 14.35 -20.70 -0.22
N ALA A 69 15.14 -20.02 0.63
CA ALA A 69 15.41 -20.43 2.00
C ALA A 69 14.13 -20.41 2.85
N ALA A 70 13.39 -19.30 2.82
CA ALA A 70 12.14 -19.15 3.55
C ALA A 70 11.09 -20.20 3.13
N GLY A 71 11.04 -20.55 1.84
CA GLY A 71 10.16 -21.62 1.35
C GLY A 71 10.50 -23.00 1.89
N ARG A 72 11.79 -23.31 2.09
CA ARG A 72 12.24 -24.57 2.69
C ARG A 72 11.97 -24.61 4.20
N GLU A 73 12.13 -23.48 4.87
CA GLU A 73 11.95 -23.32 6.32
C GLU A 73 10.48 -23.17 6.73
N GLY A 74 9.57 -22.89 5.79
CA GLY A 74 8.17 -22.59 6.08
C GLY A 74 7.94 -21.17 6.61
N ASN A 75 8.89 -20.26 6.42
CA ASN A 75 8.80 -18.86 6.84
C ASN A 75 8.02 -18.03 5.79
N ALA A 76 6.69 -18.18 5.77
CA ALA A 76 5.82 -17.51 4.81
C ALA A 76 5.98 -15.98 4.82
N ARG A 77 6.21 -15.36 5.99
CA ARG A 77 6.41 -13.91 6.12
C ARG A 77 7.58 -13.42 5.29
N ILE A 78 8.77 -14.02 5.48
CA ILE A 78 9.97 -13.62 4.73
C ILE A 78 9.83 -13.94 3.25
N GLN A 79 9.21 -15.07 2.92
CA GLN A 79 8.96 -15.42 1.53
C GLN A 79 8.10 -14.37 0.80
N HIS A 80 6.98 -13.95 1.42
CA HIS A 80 6.07 -12.98 0.82
C HIS A 80 6.70 -11.57 0.73
N LEU A 81 7.42 -11.15 1.77
CA LEU A 81 8.15 -9.87 1.75
C LEU A 81 9.25 -9.86 0.67
N SER A 82 9.93 -10.98 0.47
CA SER A 82 10.96 -11.10 -0.57
C SER A 82 10.36 -11.05 -1.98
N TYR A 83 9.19 -11.66 -2.21
CA TYR A 83 8.47 -11.50 -3.48
C TYR A 83 8.05 -10.05 -3.76
N LEU A 84 7.53 -9.33 -2.75
CA LEU A 84 7.24 -7.90 -2.89
C LEU A 84 8.49 -7.09 -3.22
N ALA A 85 9.60 -7.34 -2.53
CA ALA A 85 10.85 -6.62 -2.77
C ALA A 85 11.37 -6.84 -4.21
N LEU A 86 11.32 -8.09 -4.70
CA LEU A 86 11.64 -8.43 -6.09
C LEU A 86 10.73 -7.72 -7.09
N ALA A 87 9.43 -7.66 -6.79
CA ALA A 87 8.45 -6.99 -7.62
C ALA A 87 8.71 -5.48 -7.70
N ARG A 88 9.00 -4.83 -6.57
CA ARG A 88 9.31 -3.40 -6.47
C ARG A 88 10.63 -3.05 -7.17
N ILE A 89 11.66 -3.90 -7.04
CA ILE A 89 12.90 -3.72 -7.81
C ILE A 89 12.61 -3.80 -9.31
N ALA A 90 11.86 -4.82 -9.75
CA ALA A 90 11.50 -4.95 -11.16
C ALA A 90 10.67 -3.77 -11.66
N TYR A 91 9.76 -3.25 -10.83
CA TYR A 91 8.97 -2.05 -11.10
C TYR A 91 9.86 -0.81 -11.28
N SER A 92 10.76 -0.57 -10.33
CA SER A 92 11.69 0.57 -10.40
C SER A 92 12.60 0.51 -11.63
N LEU A 93 13.02 -0.70 -12.04
CA LEU A 93 13.80 -0.92 -13.26
C LEU A 93 12.97 -0.83 -14.57
N GLY A 94 11.67 -0.51 -14.49
CA GLY A 94 10.76 -0.44 -15.64
C GLY A 94 10.36 -1.80 -16.22
N SER A 95 10.75 -2.90 -15.59
CA SER A 95 10.42 -4.27 -16.00
C SER A 95 9.06 -4.70 -15.45
N PHE A 96 7.98 -4.03 -15.88
CA PHE A 96 6.63 -4.21 -15.35
C PHE A 96 6.11 -5.65 -15.44
N ASP A 97 6.44 -6.40 -16.49
CA ASP A 97 6.06 -7.82 -16.59
C ASP A 97 6.67 -8.69 -15.49
N ALA A 98 7.94 -8.45 -15.17
CA ALA A 98 8.59 -9.15 -14.05
C ALA A 98 8.02 -8.69 -12.71
N ALA A 99 7.70 -7.41 -12.56
CA ALA A 99 7.04 -6.87 -11.37
C ALA A 99 5.70 -7.58 -11.12
N ILE A 100 4.84 -7.61 -12.13
CA ILE A 100 3.54 -8.31 -12.10
C ILE A 100 3.72 -9.80 -11.81
N PHE A 101 4.72 -10.45 -12.42
CA PHE A 101 5.01 -11.87 -12.14
C PHE A 101 5.28 -12.10 -10.64
N TYR A 102 6.12 -11.26 -10.02
CA TYR A 102 6.45 -11.40 -8.60
C TYR A 102 5.32 -10.98 -7.68
N TYR A 103 4.57 -9.91 -7.98
CA TYR A 103 3.39 -9.55 -7.19
C TYR A 103 2.36 -10.70 -7.14
N ARG A 104 2.16 -11.40 -8.26
CA ARG A 104 1.27 -12.57 -8.32
C ARG A 104 1.75 -13.79 -7.53
N LYS A 105 3.00 -13.79 -7.04
CA LYS A 105 3.51 -14.83 -6.13
C LYS A 105 3.12 -14.58 -4.67
N VAL A 106 2.67 -13.37 -4.32
CA VAL A 106 2.13 -13.08 -2.99
C VAL A 106 0.74 -13.71 -2.88
N PRO A 107 0.52 -14.66 -1.96
CA PRO A 107 -0.76 -15.37 -1.87
C PRO A 107 -1.85 -14.48 -1.26
N SER A 108 -3.11 -14.83 -1.52
CA SER A 108 -4.29 -14.06 -1.11
C SER A 108 -4.52 -13.98 0.40
N ASP A 109 -3.95 -14.90 1.18
CA ASP A 109 -3.98 -14.91 2.64
C ASP A 109 -2.83 -14.13 3.28
N SER A 110 -1.91 -13.59 2.47
CA SER A 110 -0.83 -12.73 2.94
C SER A 110 -1.36 -11.40 3.43
N THR A 111 -0.80 -10.90 4.54
CA THR A 111 -1.06 -9.53 5.02
C THR A 111 -0.62 -8.45 4.02
N ASN A 112 0.20 -8.82 3.04
CA ASN A 112 0.71 -7.92 2.00
C ASN A 112 -0.04 -8.04 0.67
N TYR A 113 -1.10 -8.86 0.60
CA TYR A 113 -1.77 -9.15 -0.66
C TYR A 113 -2.38 -7.90 -1.30
N VAL A 114 -3.00 -7.02 -0.50
CA VAL A 114 -3.60 -5.76 -0.98
C VAL A 114 -2.54 -4.84 -1.60
N ASN A 115 -1.37 -4.74 -0.99
CA ASN A 115 -0.26 -3.95 -1.55
C ASN A 115 0.21 -4.56 -2.87
N ALA A 116 0.36 -5.89 -2.93
CA ALA A 116 0.74 -6.57 -4.17
C ALA A 116 -0.28 -6.34 -5.30
N LEU A 117 -1.59 -6.37 -4.99
CA LEU A 117 -2.64 -6.06 -5.95
C LEU A 117 -2.57 -4.60 -6.41
N LEU A 118 -2.54 -3.66 -5.48
CA LEU A 118 -2.46 -2.23 -5.79
C LEU A 118 -1.26 -1.92 -6.69
N GLU A 119 -0.07 -2.36 -6.29
CA GLU A 119 1.18 -2.16 -7.04
C GLU A 119 1.20 -2.92 -8.39
N SER A 120 0.48 -4.05 -8.50
CA SER A 120 0.22 -4.70 -9.80
C SER A 120 -0.64 -3.83 -10.70
N GLY A 121 -1.69 -3.20 -10.17
CA GLY A 121 -2.54 -2.26 -10.90
C GLY A 121 -1.73 -1.13 -11.51
N TRP A 122 -0.89 -0.47 -10.70
CA TRP A 122 0.08 0.53 -11.16
C TRP A 122 1.00 0.00 -12.27
N SER A 123 1.55 -1.21 -12.09
CA SER A 123 2.41 -1.84 -13.09
C SER A 123 1.68 -2.06 -14.42
N TYR A 124 0.40 -2.45 -14.40
CA TYR A 124 -0.42 -2.60 -15.60
C TYR A 124 -0.67 -1.27 -16.30
N PHE A 125 -0.97 -0.19 -15.56
CA PHE A 125 -1.14 1.14 -16.15
C PHE A 125 0.12 1.63 -16.85
N LEU A 126 1.28 1.51 -16.19
CA LEU A 126 2.56 1.96 -16.76
C LEU A 126 2.99 1.20 -18.01
N LYS A 127 2.58 -0.07 -18.14
CA LYS A 127 2.81 -0.85 -19.37
C LYS A 127 1.70 -0.70 -20.42
N GLY A 128 0.74 0.21 -20.22
CA GLY A 128 -0.36 0.51 -21.15
C GLY A 128 -1.56 -0.44 -21.08
N ASP A 129 -1.60 -1.36 -20.13
CA ASP A 129 -2.64 -2.38 -19.99
C ASP A 129 -3.77 -1.92 -19.04
N VAL A 130 -4.46 -0.87 -19.46
CA VAL A 130 -5.52 -0.21 -18.68
C VAL A 130 -6.64 -1.17 -18.31
N SER A 131 -6.97 -2.13 -19.19
CA SER A 131 -8.04 -3.10 -18.95
C SER A 131 -7.78 -3.97 -17.71
N ARG A 132 -6.55 -4.49 -17.57
CA ARG A 132 -6.15 -5.26 -16.39
C ARG A 132 -5.98 -4.39 -15.16
N GLY A 133 -5.40 -3.20 -15.30
CA GLY A 133 -5.24 -2.24 -14.20
C GLY A 133 -6.58 -1.88 -13.55
N MET A 134 -7.55 -1.45 -14.37
CA MET A 134 -8.91 -1.14 -13.91
C MET A 134 -9.64 -2.36 -13.34
N GLY A 135 -9.37 -3.56 -13.86
CA GLY A 135 -9.91 -4.80 -13.30
C GLY A 135 -9.46 -5.04 -11.85
N ILE A 136 -8.19 -4.73 -11.53
CA ILE A 136 -7.68 -4.81 -10.15
C ILE A 136 -8.32 -3.75 -9.26
N PHE A 137 -8.49 -2.52 -9.74
CA PHE A 137 -9.10 -1.46 -8.94
C PHE A 137 -10.57 -1.74 -8.65
N HIS A 138 -11.30 -2.28 -9.64
CA HIS A 138 -12.63 -2.82 -9.43
C HIS A 138 -12.65 -3.86 -8.30
N THR A 139 -11.72 -4.82 -8.30
CA THR A 139 -11.59 -5.78 -7.21
C THR A 139 -11.33 -5.11 -5.85
N LEU A 140 -10.45 -4.11 -5.80
CA LEU A 140 -10.09 -3.37 -4.58
C LEU A 140 -11.24 -2.51 -4.03
N ASP A 141 -12.21 -2.15 -4.86
CA ASP A 141 -13.48 -1.53 -4.44
C ASP A 141 -14.47 -2.52 -3.81
N GLY A 142 -14.20 -3.82 -3.93
CA GLY A 142 -15.03 -4.90 -3.42
C GLY A 142 -15.21 -4.91 -1.90
N PRO A 143 -16.21 -5.67 -1.40
CA PRO A 143 -16.60 -5.68 0.00
C PRO A 143 -15.51 -6.15 0.96
N ASP A 144 -14.59 -6.99 0.50
CA ASP A 144 -13.48 -7.56 1.28
C ASP A 144 -12.44 -6.51 1.69
N TRP A 145 -12.25 -5.51 0.83
CA TRP A 145 -11.20 -4.49 1.01
C TRP A 145 -11.74 -3.16 1.53
N ARG A 146 -13.04 -3.07 1.89
CA ARG A 146 -13.68 -1.85 2.41
C ARG A 146 -12.95 -1.19 3.58
N LYS A 147 -12.28 -1.98 4.41
CA LYS A 147 -11.52 -1.52 5.59
C LYS A 147 -10.07 -1.14 5.30
N HIS A 148 -9.60 -1.32 4.07
CA HIS A 148 -8.24 -0.96 3.68
C HIS A 148 -8.19 0.50 3.26
N TYR A 149 -7.14 1.18 3.71
CA TYR A 149 -6.88 2.57 3.36
C TYR A 149 -6.06 2.60 2.07
N ILE A 150 -6.73 2.82 0.94
CA ILE A 150 -6.15 2.79 -0.42
C ILE A 150 -6.72 3.93 -1.29
N PRO A 151 -6.57 5.20 -0.87
CA PRO A 151 -7.21 6.33 -1.54
C PRO A 151 -6.74 6.55 -2.99
N ASP A 152 -5.49 6.18 -3.29
CA ASP A 152 -4.84 6.40 -4.60
C ASP A 152 -5.59 5.73 -5.76
N THR A 153 -6.31 4.65 -5.48
CA THR A 153 -7.14 3.95 -6.48
C THR A 153 -8.09 4.92 -7.17
N TYR A 154 -8.77 5.78 -6.42
CA TYR A 154 -9.76 6.71 -6.98
C TYR A 154 -9.13 7.86 -7.79
N LEU A 155 -7.95 8.34 -7.40
CA LEU A 155 -7.23 9.36 -8.18
C LEU A 155 -6.88 8.80 -9.57
N LEU A 156 -6.35 7.58 -9.60
CA LEU A 156 -5.95 6.92 -10.84
C LEU A 156 -7.14 6.53 -11.70
N GLU A 157 -8.22 6.03 -11.11
CA GLU A 157 -9.47 5.81 -11.84
C GLU A 157 -9.94 7.11 -12.49
N ALA A 158 -9.93 8.22 -11.76
CA ALA A 158 -10.30 9.52 -12.29
C ALA A 158 -9.41 9.93 -13.47
N THR A 159 -8.09 9.78 -13.36
CA THR A 159 -7.15 10.05 -14.46
C THR A 159 -7.40 9.13 -15.66
N VAL A 160 -7.65 7.84 -15.45
CA VAL A 160 -7.95 6.89 -16.53
C VAL A 160 -9.24 7.25 -17.25
N PHE A 161 -10.30 7.58 -16.51
CA PHE A 161 -11.57 8.02 -17.08
C PHE A 161 -11.43 9.34 -17.85
N MET A 162 -10.71 10.31 -17.28
CA MET A 162 -10.40 11.59 -17.92
C MET A 162 -9.65 11.39 -19.24
N ASN A 163 -8.59 10.58 -19.24
CA ASN A 163 -7.78 10.28 -20.43
C ASN A 163 -8.56 9.54 -21.53
N ARG A 164 -9.71 8.96 -21.20
CA ARG A 164 -10.61 8.30 -22.15
C ARG A 164 -11.88 9.10 -22.42
N CYS A 165 -11.91 10.37 -21.99
CA CYS A 165 -13.01 11.33 -22.15
C CYS A 165 -14.33 10.93 -21.46
N HIS A 166 -14.27 10.05 -20.46
CA HIS A 166 -15.38 9.74 -19.55
C HIS A 166 -15.40 10.71 -18.37
N PHE A 167 -15.59 12.00 -18.64
CA PHE A 167 -15.44 13.05 -17.63
C PHE A 167 -16.41 12.92 -16.44
N ASP A 168 -17.63 12.44 -16.67
CA ASP A 168 -18.58 12.23 -15.57
C ASP A 168 -18.13 11.10 -14.64
N TRP A 169 -17.59 10.01 -15.19
CA TRP A 169 -17.04 8.91 -14.39
C TRP A 169 -15.77 9.35 -13.63
N ALA A 170 -14.98 10.23 -14.23
CA ALA A 170 -13.84 10.84 -13.57
C ALA A 170 -14.28 11.69 -12.35
N ARG A 171 -15.32 12.52 -12.51
CA ARG A 171 -15.90 13.30 -11.40
C ARG A 171 -16.50 12.41 -10.31
N ASP A 172 -17.17 11.32 -10.68
CA ASP A 172 -17.72 10.35 -9.74
C ASP A 172 -16.62 9.65 -8.92
N ALA A 173 -15.48 9.30 -9.54
CA ALA A 173 -14.33 8.76 -8.83
C ALA A 173 -13.78 9.75 -7.79
N ILE A 174 -13.66 11.03 -8.15
CA ILE A 174 -13.26 12.11 -7.24
C ILE A 174 -14.24 12.28 -6.07
N GLU A 175 -15.55 12.21 -6.33
CA GLU A 175 -16.56 12.31 -5.27
C GLU A 175 -16.53 11.09 -4.32
N ARG A 176 -16.30 9.88 -4.84
CA ARG A 176 -16.08 8.68 -4.01
C ARG A 176 -14.86 8.82 -3.11
N LEU A 177 -13.75 9.36 -3.62
CA LEU A 177 -12.55 9.68 -2.82
C LEU A 177 -12.88 10.65 -1.69
N ARG A 178 -13.52 11.78 -2.02
CA ARG A 178 -13.88 12.82 -1.04
C ARG A 178 -14.76 12.27 0.08
N SER A 179 -15.83 11.58 -0.30
CA SER A 179 -16.83 11.05 0.64
C SER A 179 -16.29 9.91 1.50
N ARG A 180 -15.28 9.16 1.04
CA ARG A 180 -14.69 8.03 1.77
C ARG A 180 -13.51 8.44 2.66
N TYR A 181 -12.62 9.28 2.15
CA TYR A 181 -11.33 9.58 2.81
C TYR A 181 -11.26 11.00 3.38
N LEU A 182 -11.65 12.03 2.63
CA LEU A 182 -11.48 13.41 3.12
C LEU A 182 -12.42 13.74 4.29
N VAL A 183 -13.55 13.04 4.41
CA VAL A 183 -14.43 13.12 5.60
C VAL A 183 -13.74 12.67 6.91
N LEU A 184 -12.61 11.96 6.81
CA LEU A 184 -11.85 11.44 7.95
C LEU A 184 -10.94 12.50 8.60
N LYS A 185 -10.62 13.60 7.91
CA LYS A 185 -9.76 14.68 8.43
C LYS A 185 -10.29 15.26 9.73
N GLN A 186 -11.59 15.58 9.78
CA GLN A 186 -12.21 16.18 10.96
C GLN A 186 -12.13 15.25 12.19
N PRO A 187 -12.61 13.99 12.15
CA PRO A 187 -12.54 13.13 13.33
C PRO A 187 -11.10 12.75 13.72
N LEU A 188 -10.17 12.65 12.77
CA LEU A 188 -8.75 12.47 13.06
C LEU A 188 -8.19 13.62 13.90
N ASN A 189 -8.39 14.86 13.42
CA ASN A 189 -7.93 16.07 14.10
C ASN A 189 -8.57 16.26 15.49
N GLN A 190 -9.87 15.95 15.62
CA GLN A 190 -10.56 15.97 16.90
C GLN A 190 -9.96 14.96 17.89
N PHE A 191 -9.64 13.75 17.42
CA PHE A 191 -9.04 12.72 18.26
C PHE A 191 -7.62 13.12 18.71
N MET A 192 -6.77 13.61 17.81
CA MET A 192 -5.43 14.07 18.13
C MET A 192 -5.43 15.25 19.11
N THR A 193 -6.36 16.20 18.93
CA THR A 193 -6.48 17.38 19.80
C THR A 193 -6.94 17.01 21.20
N GLU A 194 -7.93 16.11 21.31
CA GLU A 194 -8.44 15.64 22.59
C GLU A 194 -7.38 14.82 23.35
N TYR A 195 -6.63 13.97 22.65
CA TYR A 195 -5.62 13.10 23.21
C TYR A 195 -4.21 13.57 22.86
N ALA A 196 -3.84 14.80 23.23
CA ALA A 196 -2.57 15.39 22.79
C ALA A 196 -1.29 14.78 23.40
N SER A 197 -1.38 14.02 24.51
CA SER A 197 -0.20 13.39 25.14
C SER A 197 -0.03 11.92 24.72
N PRO A 198 1.22 11.40 24.66
CA PRO A 198 1.47 9.99 24.36
C PRO A 198 0.69 9.02 25.27
N GLU A 199 0.61 9.32 26.57
CA GLU A 199 -0.13 8.49 27.52
C GLU A 199 -1.64 8.55 27.28
N ALA A 200 -2.16 9.71 26.88
CA ALA A 200 -3.57 9.88 26.53
C ALA A 200 -3.91 9.08 25.27
N LEU A 201 -3.09 9.16 24.22
CA LEU A 201 -3.25 8.36 22.98
C LEU A 201 -3.20 6.87 23.27
N TYR A 202 -2.21 6.41 24.04
CA TYR A 202 -2.11 5.01 24.42
C TYR A 202 -3.38 4.54 25.14
N LYS A 203 -3.86 5.30 26.13
CA LYS A 203 -5.10 4.93 26.85
C LYS A 203 -6.32 4.94 25.93
N ALA A 204 -6.48 5.97 25.10
CA ALA A 204 -7.62 6.11 24.20
C ALA A 204 -7.63 5.01 23.12
N PHE A 205 -6.52 4.78 22.44
CA PHE A 205 -6.41 3.88 21.30
C PHE A 205 -6.22 2.40 21.72
N VAL A 206 -5.27 2.13 22.61
CA VAL A 206 -4.89 0.75 23.01
C VAL A 206 -5.78 0.22 24.12
N LEU A 207 -6.14 1.04 25.10
CA LEU A 207 -7.00 0.63 26.22
C LEU A 207 -8.49 0.93 25.98
N ASN A 208 -8.83 1.53 24.84
CA ASN A 208 -10.20 1.92 24.49
C ASN A 208 -10.84 2.86 25.54
N GLN A 209 -10.04 3.71 26.19
CA GLN A 209 -10.49 4.68 27.21
C GLN A 209 -10.78 6.04 26.57
N THR A 210 -11.84 6.10 25.76
CA THR A 210 -12.23 7.32 25.05
C THR A 210 -13.33 8.10 25.78
N ARG A 211 -13.46 9.40 25.47
CA ARG A 211 -14.59 10.24 25.86
C ARG A 211 -15.75 9.94 24.92
N LYS A 212 -16.98 10.09 25.42
CA LYS A 212 -18.19 9.90 24.63
C LYS A 212 -18.14 10.78 23.37
N ASN A 213 -18.38 10.18 22.20
CA ASN A 213 -18.40 10.81 20.87
C ASN A 213 -17.03 11.20 20.26
N ILE A 214 -15.90 10.96 20.94
CA ILE A 214 -14.57 11.18 20.35
C ILE A 214 -13.96 9.80 20.08
N VAL A 215 -14.36 9.22 18.95
CA VAL A 215 -13.95 7.88 18.53
C VAL A 215 -13.35 7.98 17.15
N LEU A 216 -12.20 7.32 16.98
CA LEU A 216 -11.52 7.26 15.70
C LEU A 216 -12.30 6.37 14.72
N PRO A 217 -12.56 6.81 13.48
CA PRO A 217 -13.19 5.97 12.46
C PRO A 217 -12.43 4.67 12.25
N GLU A 218 -13.17 3.59 11.98
CA GLU A 218 -12.59 2.24 11.82
C GLU A 218 -11.53 2.20 10.71
N LEU A 219 -11.74 2.93 9.60
CA LEU A 219 -10.78 2.97 8.49
C LEU A 219 -9.40 3.49 8.93
N ILE A 220 -9.38 4.58 9.71
CA ILE A 220 -8.14 5.12 10.29
C ILE A 220 -7.55 4.12 11.28
N ARG A 221 -8.39 3.54 12.14
CA ARG A 221 -7.93 2.59 13.16
C ARG A 221 -7.22 1.40 12.51
N VAL A 222 -7.80 0.85 11.44
CA VAL A 222 -7.21 -0.25 10.65
C VAL A 222 -5.92 0.19 9.98
N ALA A 223 -5.86 1.39 9.40
CA ALA A 223 -4.62 1.92 8.82
C ALA A 223 -3.47 1.97 9.84
N LEU A 224 -3.75 2.46 11.05
CA LEU A 224 -2.74 2.58 12.12
C LEU A 224 -2.26 1.22 12.64
N ILE A 225 -3.17 0.26 12.87
CA ILE A 225 -2.79 -1.09 13.35
C ILE A 225 -2.08 -1.93 12.29
N SER A 226 -2.25 -1.60 11.02
CA SER A 226 -1.61 -2.31 9.90
C SER A 226 -0.14 -1.90 9.74
N ASN A 227 0.30 -0.83 10.42
CA ASN A 227 1.70 -0.44 10.45
C ASN A 227 2.54 -1.48 11.24
N GLY A 228 3.58 -2.01 10.59
CA GLY A 228 4.42 -3.09 11.16
C GLY A 228 5.13 -2.69 12.45
N GLU A 229 5.72 -1.49 12.49
CA GLU A 229 6.42 -1.00 13.69
C GLU A 229 5.46 -0.79 14.87
N PHE A 230 4.28 -0.25 14.61
CA PHE A 230 3.24 -0.15 15.64
C PHE A 230 2.86 -1.53 16.16
N TYR A 231 2.65 -2.51 15.28
CA TYR A 231 2.28 -3.87 15.67
C TYR A 231 3.37 -4.53 16.54
N ASP A 232 4.64 -4.39 16.18
CA ASP A 232 5.77 -4.95 16.93
C ASP A 232 5.91 -4.31 18.33
N LEU A 233 5.77 -2.98 18.41
CA LEU A 233 5.70 -2.27 19.70
C LEU A 233 4.47 -2.70 20.51
N TYR A 234 3.31 -2.81 19.87
CA TYR A 234 2.05 -3.17 20.52
C TYR A 234 2.11 -4.56 21.14
N THR A 235 2.63 -5.53 20.39
CA THR A 235 2.79 -6.91 20.87
C THR A 235 3.76 -6.97 22.04
N THR A 236 4.87 -6.24 21.97
CA THR A 236 5.88 -6.14 23.04
C THR A 236 5.29 -5.55 24.33
N VAL A 237 4.61 -4.41 24.25
CA VAL A 237 3.96 -3.78 25.41
C VAL A 237 2.86 -4.65 25.99
N THR A 238 2.11 -5.34 25.14
CA THR A 238 1.07 -6.27 25.58
C THR A 238 1.67 -7.46 26.33
N LYS A 239 2.84 -7.97 25.92
CA LYS A 239 3.58 -9.01 26.65
C LYS A 239 3.99 -8.49 28.04
N TYR A 240 4.57 -7.29 28.15
CA TYR A 240 4.90 -6.71 29.46
C TYR A 240 3.68 -6.52 30.35
N ARG A 241 2.55 -6.05 29.81
CA ARG A 241 1.30 -5.92 30.58
C ARG A 241 0.81 -7.26 31.13
N ARG A 242 0.87 -8.32 30.33
CA ARG A 242 0.52 -9.69 30.75
C ARG A 242 1.49 -10.21 31.81
N GLU A 243 2.77 -9.88 31.68
CA GLU A 243 3.82 -10.23 32.64
C GLU A 243 3.59 -9.59 34.01
N VAL A 244 3.31 -8.28 34.06
CA VAL A 244 2.94 -7.58 35.31
C VAL A 244 1.75 -8.26 35.98
N ALA A 245 0.70 -8.59 35.22
CA ALA A 245 -0.47 -9.27 35.76
C ALA A 245 -0.12 -10.68 36.30
N ARG A 246 0.79 -11.41 35.64
CA ARG A 246 1.25 -12.73 36.09
C ARG A 246 2.06 -12.63 37.39
N ILE A 247 3.05 -11.75 37.46
CA ILE A 247 3.88 -11.58 38.66
C ILE A 247 3.03 -11.13 39.85
N LYS A 248 2.05 -10.23 39.65
CA LYS A 248 1.12 -9.82 40.71
C LYS A 248 0.30 -10.99 41.26
N ARG A 249 -0.16 -11.91 40.41
CA ARG A 249 -0.88 -13.13 40.84
C ARG A 249 0.01 -14.12 41.57
N ASP A 250 1.23 -14.33 41.08
CA ASP A 250 2.18 -15.31 41.63
C ASP A 250 3.03 -14.74 42.79
N ARG A 251 2.67 -13.56 43.31
CA ARG A 251 3.47 -12.83 44.32
C ARG A 251 3.78 -13.68 45.56
N GLU A 252 2.82 -14.46 46.04
CA GLU A 252 3.02 -15.35 47.19
C GLU A 252 4.00 -16.49 46.89
N ARG A 253 3.91 -17.07 45.69
CA ARG A 253 4.78 -18.17 45.24
C ARG A 253 6.22 -17.71 45.00
N LEU A 254 6.39 -16.50 44.46
CA LEU A 254 7.71 -15.92 44.14
C LEU A 254 8.42 -15.34 45.37
N GLY A 255 7.67 -15.05 46.44
CA GLY A 255 8.17 -14.31 47.59
C GLY A 255 8.23 -12.80 47.34
N ALA A 256 8.04 -12.00 48.40
CA ALA A 256 7.85 -10.56 48.29
C ALA A 256 9.04 -9.80 47.67
N ASP A 257 10.27 -10.22 47.96
CA ASP A 257 11.49 -9.56 47.49
C ASP A 257 11.72 -9.77 45.98
N LEU A 258 11.67 -11.03 45.51
CA LEU A 258 11.82 -11.35 44.09
C LEU A 258 10.66 -10.78 43.27
N ALA A 259 9.42 -10.91 43.76
CA ALA A 259 8.26 -10.33 43.09
C ALA A 259 8.37 -8.81 42.98
N GLY A 260 8.88 -8.12 44.01
CA GLY A 260 9.13 -6.68 43.99
C GLY A 260 10.10 -6.27 42.88
N ARG A 261 11.30 -6.88 42.86
CA ARG A 261 12.33 -6.57 41.85
C ARG A 261 11.88 -6.85 40.41
N LEU A 262 11.15 -7.96 40.20
CA LEU A 262 10.59 -8.29 38.90
C LEU A 262 9.49 -7.29 38.48
N LEU A 263 8.61 -6.90 39.40
CA LEU A 263 7.58 -5.89 39.13
C LEU A 263 8.21 -4.55 38.77
N ASP A 264 9.19 -4.06 39.53
CA ASP A 264 9.83 -2.78 39.25
C ASP A 264 10.42 -2.75 37.83
N THR A 265 11.09 -3.83 37.43
CA THR A 265 11.68 -3.95 36.08
C THR A 265 10.60 -3.96 35.00
N VAL A 266 9.61 -4.86 35.13
CA VAL A 266 8.60 -5.07 34.08
C VAL A 266 7.62 -3.88 34.01
N GLU A 267 7.26 -3.27 35.14
CA GLU A 267 6.42 -2.07 35.17
C GLU A 267 7.15 -0.87 34.56
N SER A 268 8.47 -0.71 34.77
CA SER A 268 9.27 0.31 34.07
C SER A 268 9.22 0.08 32.56
N ARG A 269 9.48 -1.15 32.10
CA ARG A 269 9.40 -1.50 30.66
C ARG A 269 8.02 -1.31 30.07
N GLN A 270 6.97 -1.67 30.81
CA GLN A 270 5.60 -1.44 30.40
C GLN A 270 5.31 0.06 30.25
N LYS A 271 5.77 0.89 31.20
CA LYS A 271 5.60 2.34 31.16
C LYS A 271 6.35 2.97 29.98
N GLU A 272 7.64 2.66 29.84
CA GLU A 272 8.48 3.09 28.70
C GLU A 272 7.82 2.72 27.37
N GLY A 273 7.40 1.46 27.22
CA GLY A 273 6.75 1.00 26.00
C GLY A 273 5.38 1.64 25.76
N SER A 274 4.60 1.95 26.80
CA SER A 274 3.33 2.67 26.64
C SER A 274 3.52 4.10 26.13
N ILE A 275 4.59 4.78 26.57
CA ILE A 275 4.96 6.11 26.09
C ILE A 275 5.45 6.01 24.64
N ALA A 276 6.33 5.04 24.34
CA ALA A 276 6.82 4.80 22.98
C ALA A 276 5.68 4.51 21.99
N LEU A 277 4.69 3.71 22.38
CA LEU A 277 3.48 3.48 21.59
C LEU A 277 2.66 4.75 21.39
N GLY A 278 2.50 5.57 22.43
CA GLY A 278 1.82 6.86 22.33
C GLY A 278 2.51 7.81 21.36
N ILE A 279 3.86 7.87 21.39
CA ILE A 279 4.67 8.65 20.45
C ILE A 279 4.48 8.12 19.03
N LYS A 280 4.60 6.81 18.82
CA LYS A 280 4.43 6.20 17.48
C LYS A 280 3.01 6.43 16.93
N LEU A 281 1.98 6.33 17.77
CA LEU A 281 0.61 6.66 17.38
C LEU A 281 0.48 8.12 16.94
N ASN A 282 1.09 9.05 17.68
CA ASN A 282 1.07 10.45 17.30
C ASN A 282 1.74 10.68 15.94
N GLN A 283 2.92 10.08 15.72
CA GLN A 283 3.63 10.15 14.43
C GLN A 283 2.76 9.62 13.29
N LEU A 284 2.22 8.40 13.43
CA LEU A 284 1.39 7.79 12.39
C LEU A 284 0.10 8.57 12.12
N MET A 285 -0.50 9.19 13.14
CA MET A 285 -1.69 10.03 12.96
C MET A 285 -1.35 11.35 12.26
N GLN A 286 -0.19 11.94 12.55
CA GLN A 286 0.31 13.12 11.85
C GLN A 286 0.61 12.81 10.39
N GLU A 287 1.34 11.72 10.11
CA GLU A 287 1.59 11.22 8.75
C GLU A 287 0.27 11.01 7.98
N LEU A 288 -0.76 10.48 8.63
CA LEU A 288 -2.06 10.29 8.00
C LEU A 288 -2.80 11.62 7.74
N ASP A 289 -2.71 12.59 8.65
CA ASP A 289 -3.32 13.92 8.45
C ASP A 289 -2.62 14.71 7.33
N GLU A 290 -1.29 14.63 7.26
CA GLU A 290 -0.48 15.15 6.17
C GLU A 290 -0.87 14.47 4.84
N GLY A 291 -0.93 13.14 4.82
CA GLY A 291 -1.34 12.39 3.63
C GLY A 291 -2.77 12.69 3.17
N LEU A 292 -3.73 12.90 4.10
CA LEU A 292 -5.08 13.35 3.76
C LEU A 292 -5.11 14.79 3.23
N THR A 293 -4.15 15.62 3.61
CA THR A 293 -4.01 16.98 3.08
C THR A 293 -3.41 16.99 1.69
N GLU A 294 -2.39 16.18 1.45
CA GLU A 294 -1.85 15.97 0.11
C GLU A 294 -2.89 15.37 -0.84
N LEU A 295 -3.63 14.36 -0.37
CA LEU A 295 -4.73 13.76 -1.12
C LEU A 295 -5.81 14.78 -1.52
N GLU A 296 -6.12 15.74 -0.65
CA GLU A 296 -7.08 16.82 -0.94
C GLU A 296 -6.57 17.78 -2.01
N VAL A 297 -5.26 18.06 -2.01
CA VAL A 297 -4.59 18.86 -3.05
C VAL A 297 -4.65 18.13 -4.39
N GLN A 298 -4.17 16.88 -4.45
CA GLN A 298 -4.18 16.06 -5.67
C GLN A 298 -5.60 15.89 -6.24
N MET A 299 -6.58 15.63 -5.38
CA MET A 299 -7.98 15.57 -5.78
C MET A 299 -8.45 16.89 -6.42
N THR A 300 -8.04 18.03 -5.87
CA THR A 300 -8.39 19.35 -6.40
C THR A 300 -7.73 19.61 -7.75
N GLU A 301 -6.45 19.25 -7.90
CA GLU A 301 -5.70 19.34 -9.15
C GLU A 301 -6.36 18.51 -10.25
N ILE A 302 -6.57 17.21 -10.01
CA ILE A 302 -7.23 16.32 -10.98
C ILE A 302 -8.63 16.82 -11.34
N ARG A 303 -9.39 17.38 -10.39
CA ARG A 303 -10.71 17.95 -10.69
C ARG A 303 -10.61 19.13 -11.66
N ILE A 304 -9.62 20.00 -11.49
CA ILE A 304 -9.37 21.12 -12.40
C ILE A 304 -8.99 20.57 -13.78
N GLU A 305 -8.08 19.61 -13.85
CA GLU A 305 -7.68 18.96 -15.10
C GLU A 305 -8.86 18.31 -15.83
N ILE A 306 -9.77 17.64 -15.10
CA ILE A 306 -10.99 17.06 -15.66
C ILE A 306 -11.87 18.14 -16.30
N ASP A 307 -12.05 19.27 -15.62
CA ASP A 307 -12.90 20.35 -16.12
C ASP A 307 -12.26 21.08 -17.32
N GLU A 308 -10.94 21.28 -17.30
CA GLU A 308 -10.17 21.82 -18.43
C GLU A 308 -10.24 20.88 -19.64
N ALA A 309 -9.94 19.59 -19.47
CA ALA A 309 -10.00 18.59 -20.53
C ALA A 309 -11.42 18.45 -21.11
N ALA A 310 -12.46 18.51 -20.26
CA ALA A 310 -13.84 18.49 -20.71
C ALA A 310 -14.20 19.75 -21.53
N ALA A 311 -13.72 20.92 -21.13
CA ALA A 311 -13.94 22.16 -21.86
C ALA A 311 -13.25 22.12 -23.24
N GLU A 312 -11.99 21.69 -23.30
CA GLU A 312 -11.25 21.52 -24.56
C GLU A 312 -11.98 20.56 -25.52
N GLU A 313 -12.52 19.46 -25.00
CA GLU A 313 -13.25 18.47 -25.79
C GLU A 313 -14.56 19.04 -26.36
N ILE A 314 -15.25 19.89 -25.58
CA ILE A 314 -16.42 20.64 -26.03
C ILE A 314 -16.02 21.63 -27.14
N GLU A 315 -14.94 22.38 -26.96
CA GLU A 315 -14.44 23.33 -27.97
C GLU A 315 -14.10 22.64 -29.30
N LYS A 316 -13.41 21.49 -29.24
CA LYS A 316 -13.13 20.65 -30.42
C LYS A 316 -14.43 20.24 -31.12
N SER A 317 -15.43 19.81 -30.36
CA SER A 317 -16.72 19.41 -30.92
C SER A 317 -17.46 20.57 -31.60
N ILE A 318 -17.48 21.75 -30.98
CA ILE A 318 -18.09 22.95 -31.57
C ILE A 318 -17.33 23.37 -32.84
N ALA A 319 -15.99 23.35 -32.82
CA ALA A 319 -15.18 23.70 -33.97
C ALA A 319 -15.41 22.75 -35.16
N LYS A 320 -15.63 21.46 -34.89
CA LYS A 320 -15.98 20.45 -35.90
C LYS A 320 -17.36 20.71 -36.50
N ASP A 321 -18.36 20.95 -35.65
CA ASP A 321 -19.72 21.25 -36.09
C ASP A 321 -19.79 22.54 -36.95
N LEU A 322 -18.99 23.55 -36.59
CA LEU A 322 -18.91 24.82 -37.34
C LEU A 322 -18.15 24.71 -38.68
N ARG A 323 -17.18 23.78 -38.79
CA ARG A 323 -16.42 23.57 -40.03
C ARG A 323 -17.22 22.82 -41.10
N GLY A 324 -18.35 22.20 -40.73
CA GLY A 324 -19.20 21.46 -41.67
C GLY A 324 -18.53 20.20 -42.22
N ASP A 325 -17.50 19.69 -41.54
CA ASP A 325 -16.87 18.42 -41.88
C ASP A 325 -17.81 17.28 -41.46
N GLU A 326 -18.77 16.95 -42.32
CA GLU A 326 -19.30 15.58 -42.43
C GLU A 326 -18.17 14.68 -42.95
N ALA A 327 -17.17 14.43 -42.11
CA ALA A 327 -16.09 13.52 -42.43
C ALA A 327 -16.58 12.09 -42.22
N ASN A 328 -16.78 11.41 -43.35
CA ASN A 328 -16.91 9.96 -43.47
C ASN A 328 -16.08 9.22 -42.41
N ALA A 329 -16.76 8.46 -41.57
CA ALA A 329 -16.15 7.49 -40.67
C ALA A 329 -15.58 6.33 -41.51
N SER A 330 -14.30 6.43 -41.88
CA SER A 330 -13.40 5.34 -42.33
C SER A 330 -12.08 6.04 -42.65
N VAL A 331 -10.89 5.71 -42.16
CA VAL A 331 -10.25 4.43 -41.88
C VAL A 331 -9.08 4.74 -40.92
N ASP A 332 -9.30 4.79 -39.61
CA ASP A 332 -8.20 4.92 -38.61
C ASP A 332 -8.51 4.17 -37.30
N GLU A 333 -9.50 3.27 -37.33
CA GLU A 333 -9.82 2.35 -36.22
C GLU A 333 -8.77 1.24 -36.05
N ALA A 334 -7.88 1.04 -37.03
CA ALA A 334 -6.95 -0.08 -37.04
C ALA A 334 -5.69 0.10 -36.18
N ALA A 335 -5.36 1.31 -35.70
CA ALA A 335 -4.12 1.55 -34.95
C ALA A 335 -4.32 1.75 -33.42
N ALA A 336 -5.53 2.11 -32.97
CA ALA A 336 -5.85 2.20 -31.53
C ALA A 336 -6.40 0.89 -30.95
N GLN A 337 -6.83 -0.05 -31.81
CA GLN A 337 -7.30 -1.39 -31.45
C GLN A 337 -6.19 -2.43 -31.23
N GLU A 338 -4.93 -2.01 -31.07
CA GLU A 338 -3.92 -2.88 -30.46
C GLU A 338 -3.95 -2.85 -28.92
N ALA A 339 -4.89 -2.12 -28.32
CA ALA A 339 -5.36 -2.41 -26.98
C ALA A 339 -6.27 -3.63 -27.03
N ALA A 340 -5.65 -4.82 -27.09
CA ALA A 340 -6.26 -6.14 -26.92
C ALA A 340 -7.73 -6.21 -27.37
N SER A 341 -7.97 -6.53 -28.65
CA SER A 341 -9.14 -7.35 -28.95
C SER A 341 -9.03 -8.58 -28.04
N VAL A 342 -9.75 -8.55 -26.92
CA VAL A 342 -9.97 -9.74 -26.12
C VAL A 342 -10.73 -10.63 -27.08
N LEU A 343 -10.01 -11.52 -27.76
CA LEU A 343 -10.59 -12.75 -28.25
C LEU A 343 -11.22 -13.35 -27.00
N VAL A 344 -12.53 -13.14 -26.86
CA VAL A 344 -13.37 -13.80 -25.89
C VAL A 344 -13.35 -15.27 -26.30
N GLY A 345 -12.23 -15.94 -26.00
CA GLY A 345 -12.18 -17.38 -26.00
C GLY A 345 -13.17 -17.87 -24.96
N ASP A 346 -13.51 -19.14 -25.02
CA ASP A 346 -14.52 -19.82 -24.16
C ASP A 346 -14.32 -19.66 -22.63
N LYS A 347 -13.29 -18.93 -22.18
CA LYS A 347 -12.92 -18.65 -20.79
C LYS A 347 -13.24 -17.24 -20.29
N TYR A 348 -13.73 -16.33 -21.13
CA TYR A 348 -14.12 -14.98 -20.73
C TYR A 348 -15.60 -14.73 -21.04
N VAL A 349 -16.28 -14.00 -20.16
CA VAL A 349 -17.69 -13.62 -20.34
C VAL A 349 -17.79 -12.13 -20.06
N THR A 350 -18.39 -11.39 -20.99
CA THR A 350 -18.78 -9.99 -20.76
C THR A 350 -20.08 -9.98 -19.97
N TRP A 351 -20.08 -9.31 -18.82
CA TRP A 351 -21.23 -9.24 -17.93
C TRP A 351 -21.42 -7.80 -17.42
N PRO A 352 -22.66 -7.25 -17.43
CA PRO A 352 -22.93 -5.95 -16.84
C PRO A 352 -22.83 -6.05 -15.31
N PHE A 353 -22.02 -5.20 -14.69
CA PHE A 353 -21.80 -5.25 -13.25
C PHE A 353 -23.04 -4.81 -12.45
N GLU A 354 -23.63 -5.72 -11.66
CA GLU A 354 -24.82 -5.48 -10.83
C GLU A 354 -24.52 -5.43 -9.31
N GLY A 355 -23.24 -5.40 -8.92
CA GLY A 355 -22.82 -5.33 -7.51
C GLY A 355 -22.27 -6.65 -6.93
N GLU A 356 -22.14 -7.69 -7.75
CA GLU A 356 -21.59 -8.99 -7.33
C GLU A 356 -20.07 -9.04 -7.53
N TYR A 357 -19.35 -9.48 -6.49
CA TYR A 357 -17.92 -9.74 -6.53
C TYR A 357 -17.64 -11.22 -6.29
N TRP A 358 -16.76 -11.82 -7.09
CA TRP A 358 -16.43 -13.24 -7.02
C TRP A 358 -14.98 -13.42 -6.54
N ALA A 359 -14.82 -14.13 -5.43
CA ALA A 359 -13.53 -14.27 -4.73
C ALA A 359 -12.46 -14.99 -5.57
N ASP A 360 -12.88 -15.85 -6.49
CA ASP A 360 -12.02 -16.58 -7.43
C ASP A 360 -11.62 -15.75 -8.67
N GLU A 361 -12.27 -14.61 -8.92
CA GLU A 361 -12.01 -13.75 -10.08
C GLU A 361 -11.22 -12.46 -9.76
N ILE A 362 -10.73 -12.32 -8.52
CA ILE A 362 -9.97 -11.15 -8.01
C ILE A 362 -8.85 -10.67 -8.96
N ASN A 363 -8.19 -11.60 -9.68
CA ASN A 363 -7.11 -11.30 -10.65
C ASN A 363 -7.53 -11.40 -12.13
N SER A 364 -8.80 -11.73 -12.38
CA SER A 364 -9.33 -12.05 -13.70
C SER A 364 -10.18 -10.95 -14.28
N TYR A 365 -10.74 -10.05 -13.46
CA TYR A 365 -11.54 -8.91 -13.94
C TYR A 365 -10.77 -8.10 -14.97
N ARG A 366 -11.47 -7.69 -16.04
CA ARG A 366 -10.97 -6.86 -17.13
C ARG A 366 -11.99 -5.78 -17.41
N SER A 367 -11.53 -4.54 -17.51
CA SER A 367 -12.39 -3.43 -17.91
C SER A 367 -12.55 -3.41 -19.44
N ASP A 368 -13.79 -3.28 -19.89
CA ASP A 368 -14.14 -3.00 -21.29
C ASP A 368 -14.31 -1.49 -21.55
N LEU A 369 -13.61 -0.67 -20.77
CA LEU A 369 -13.64 0.79 -20.90
C LEU A 369 -13.14 1.18 -22.30
N GLN A 370 -14.01 1.80 -23.08
CA GLN A 370 -13.72 2.30 -24.42
C GLN A 370 -13.23 3.74 -24.39
N GLU A 371 -12.43 4.14 -25.37
CA GLU A 371 -12.07 5.55 -25.58
C GLU A 371 -13.23 6.25 -26.31
N VAL A 372 -13.73 7.36 -25.76
CA VAL A 372 -14.85 8.13 -26.36
C VAL A 372 -14.47 9.54 -26.77
N CYS A 373 -13.17 9.86 -26.77
CA CYS A 373 -12.65 11.15 -27.19
C CYS A 373 -12.99 11.40 -28.67
N LYS A 374 -13.53 12.59 -28.99
CA LYS A 374 -13.84 12.99 -30.36
C LYS A 374 -12.55 13.45 -31.02
N ARG A 375 -12.15 12.72 -32.07
CA ARG A 375 -11.06 13.13 -32.97
C ARG A 375 -11.50 14.22 -33.95
#